data_AF-E3KK69-F1
#
_entry.id   AF-E3KK69-F1
#
_cell.length_a   1.000
_cell.length_b   1.000
_cell.length_c   1.000
_cell.angle_alpha   90.00
_cell.angle_beta   90.00
_cell.angle_gamma   90.00
#
_symmetry.space_group_name_H-M   'P 1'
#
loop_
_entity.id
_entity.type
_entity.pdbx_description
1 polymer ?
#
loop_
_entity_poly.entity_id
_entity_poly.type
_entity_poly.pdbx_seq_one_letter_code
_entity_poly.pdbx_strand_id
1 'polypeptide(L)'
;MTPEQANRCTESHKAADDKRNESTWKGCDDTGLMGCCCRHDAAIYLTNIYKSGEQRHFPMTIIKKLLSDIEPNRQVGILYDIGCTMDKYIDRRQLIPQYRSQLKFGTSVFHAYAHNWLCQLEFHPRFNKGWGLSDGEGLERLWSYLSSLVSPLRYATRNHRLAAISHRVKHHNNRGIKQLPYWLRRKFHQAIKRRQETQSTLTTLLNKRNPHERLGQNFTIDFFKKQWKAQQQFHTEHTEAEIDRRNKLVALYKREATVEYMRYAYNQSHNHHNCLTLHLRERLQGPEIFLATVAEVRELMDSIVAQSDSLASEIAELTGRMEGGSNRDYEEEKLRLLLWDAKSELFVQAVHIHAERQPLLNSHIMGSHLGTQGKENIIKALQNRRPAVKKIIDTFNGLYEQFQQKYPEQHLSDAHDHPLTYDDFVEWEMDHPFWNDGLYHHMEAPWSIDPDVKTGINCILILRRVQEEFELIAQELARAVGWAIRNPLTTN
;
A
#
# COMPACT_ATOMS: atom_id res chain seq x y z
N MET A 1 -29.66 -8.53 12.26
CA MET A 1 -28.60 -7.79 11.56
C MET A 1 -27.29 -8.16 12.21
N THR A 2 -26.50 -9.01 11.57
CA THR A 2 -25.12 -9.29 11.99
C THR A 2 -24.29 -8.01 11.84
N PRO A 3 -23.39 -7.67 12.77
CA PRO A 3 -22.54 -6.49 12.63
C PRO A 3 -21.78 -6.57 11.29
N GLU A 4 -21.77 -5.48 10.53
CA GLU A 4 -20.92 -5.36 9.35
C GLU A 4 -19.47 -5.52 9.79
N GLN A 5 -18.86 -6.67 9.48
CA GLN A 5 -17.41 -6.80 9.52
C GLN A 5 -16.83 -5.84 8.48
N ALA A 6 -16.36 -4.69 8.95
CA ALA A 6 -15.64 -3.72 8.13
C ALA A 6 -14.41 -4.41 7.51
N ASN A 7 -14.36 -4.48 6.18
CA ASN A 7 -13.17 -4.94 5.48
C ASN A 7 -12.12 -3.82 5.57
N ARG A 8 -11.09 -4.03 6.40
CA ARG A 8 -9.97 -3.12 6.65
C ARG A 8 -9.26 -2.63 5.37
N CYS A 9 -9.28 -3.44 4.32
CA CYS A 9 -8.71 -3.12 3.00
C CYS A 9 -9.49 -2.04 2.24
N THR A 10 -10.70 -1.68 2.68
CA THR A 10 -11.52 -0.64 2.03
C THR A 10 -11.33 0.73 2.69
N GLU A 11 -10.90 0.80 3.95
CA GLU A 11 -10.72 2.07 4.69
C GLU A 11 -9.40 2.78 4.37
N SER A 12 -8.38 2.04 3.92
CA SER A 12 -7.07 2.62 3.52
C SER A 12 -7.05 3.23 2.12
N HIS A 13 -8.09 2.99 1.30
CA HIS A 13 -8.18 3.49 -0.07
C HIS A 13 -9.15 4.67 -0.18
N LYS A 14 -8.62 5.85 -0.53
CA LYS A 14 -9.43 7.06 -0.83
C LYS A 14 -10.44 6.86 -1.98
N ALA A 15 -10.24 5.86 -2.85
CA ALA A 15 -11.19 5.51 -3.90
C ALA A 15 -12.45 4.80 -3.34
N ALA A 16 -12.34 4.12 -2.20
CA ALA A 16 -13.45 3.45 -1.55
C ALA A 16 -14.16 4.33 -0.51
N ASP A 17 -13.47 5.33 0.06
CA ASP A 17 -14.03 6.31 1.00
C ASP A 17 -14.49 7.60 0.27
N ASP A 18 -15.47 7.44 -0.63
CA ASP A 18 -15.90 8.52 -1.52
C ASP A 18 -16.99 9.38 -0.84
N LYS A 19 -16.59 10.22 0.12
CA LYS A 19 -17.41 11.35 0.62
C LYS A 19 -17.45 12.53 -0.38
N ARG A 20 -17.38 12.26 -1.68
CA ARG A 20 -17.51 13.29 -2.73
C ARG A 20 -18.96 13.37 -3.19
N ASN A 21 -19.67 14.36 -2.68
CA ASN A 21 -21.08 14.64 -2.94
C ASN A 21 -21.28 15.59 -4.15
N GLU A 22 -22.53 15.71 -4.61
CA GLU A 22 -22.96 16.56 -5.75
C GLU A 22 -22.45 18.01 -5.70
N SER A 23 -22.13 18.54 -4.51
CA SER A 23 -21.59 19.90 -4.36
C SER A 23 -20.19 20.08 -4.96
N THR A 24 -19.39 19.01 -5.11
CA THR A 24 -18.04 19.06 -5.70
C THR A 24 -18.09 19.18 -7.24
N TRP A 25 -19.19 18.75 -7.88
CA TRP A 25 -19.31 18.61 -9.33
C TRP A 25 -20.53 19.36 -9.90
N LYS A 26 -20.92 20.47 -9.29
CA LYS A 26 -22.10 21.25 -9.68
C LYS A 26 -22.06 21.58 -11.18
N GLY A 27 -22.99 21.01 -11.95
CA GLY A 27 -23.11 21.18 -13.41
C GLY A 27 -22.51 20.08 -14.29
N CYS A 28 -21.98 18.99 -13.70
CA CYS A 28 -21.50 17.82 -14.45
C CYS A 28 -22.46 16.62 -14.26
N ASP A 29 -22.89 15.98 -15.34
CA ASP A 29 -23.72 14.76 -15.27
C ASP A 29 -22.88 13.50 -14.98
N ASP A 30 -21.74 13.36 -15.64
CA ASP A 30 -20.77 12.29 -15.41
C ASP A 30 -19.68 12.78 -14.44
N THR A 31 -19.49 12.09 -13.32
CA THR A 31 -18.48 12.43 -12.28
C THR A 31 -17.14 11.73 -12.50
N GLY A 32 -17.07 10.74 -13.39
CA GLY A 32 -15.84 10.01 -13.67
C GLY A 32 -15.95 8.95 -14.77
N LEU A 33 -14.88 8.17 -14.91
CA LEU A 33 -14.79 7.00 -15.78
C LEU A 33 -14.26 5.81 -14.98
N MET A 34 -14.92 4.66 -15.10
CA MET A 34 -14.38 3.39 -14.67
C MET A 34 -13.97 2.59 -15.91
N GLY A 35 -12.87 1.84 -15.83
CA GLY A 35 -12.31 1.17 -17.00
C GLY A 35 -11.67 -0.18 -16.70
N CYS A 36 -11.30 -0.89 -17.76
CA CYS A 36 -10.31 -1.95 -17.70
C CYS A 36 -9.39 -1.87 -18.92
N CYS A 37 -8.14 -2.27 -18.72
CA CYS A 37 -7.15 -2.41 -19.79
C CYS A 37 -6.54 -3.80 -19.74
N CYS A 38 -6.03 -4.28 -20.88
CA CYS A 38 -5.23 -5.49 -20.90
C CYS A 38 -3.80 -5.21 -20.43
N ARG A 39 -3.00 -6.27 -20.31
CA ARG A 39 -1.58 -6.22 -19.93
C ARG A 39 -0.73 -5.30 -20.83
N HIS A 40 -1.17 -5.03 -22.05
CA HIS A 40 -0.51 -4.14 -23.01
C HIS A 40 -0.89 -2.66 -22.83
N ASP A 41 -1.55 -2.31 -21.72
CA ASP A 41 -2.10 -0.99 -21.42
C ASP A 41 -3.23 -0.54 -22.38
N ALA A 42 -3.71 -1.41 -23.26
CA ALA A 42 -4.81 -1.08 -24.18
C ALA A 42 -6.16 -1.15 -23.46
N ALA A 43 -6.96 -0.09 -23.58
CA ALA A 43 -8.29 -0.03 -22.99
C ALA A 43 -9.23 -1.05 -23.66
N ILE A 44 -10.00 -1.80 -22.86
CA ILE A 44 -10.94 -2.80 -23.37
C ILE A 44 -12.38 -2.29 -23.21
N TYR A 45 -12.78 -1.95 -21.98
CA TYR A 45 -14.09 -1.34 -21.69
C TYR A 45 -13.92 -0.10 -20.83
N LEU A 46 -14.81 0.87 -21.06
CA LEU A 46 -14.99 2.06 -20.25
C LEU A 46 -16.48 2.22 -19.94
N THR A 47 -16.81 2.67 -18.73
CA THR A 47 -18.15 3.07 -18.33
C THR A 47 -18.11 4.43 -17.67
N ASN A 48 -19.15 5.22 -17.90
CA ASN A 48 -19.34 6.48 -17.17
C ASN A 48 -19.74 6.19 -15.73
N ILE A 49 -19.20 7.00 -14.82
CA ILE A 49 -19.72 7.12 -13.46
C ILE A 49 -20.72 8.28 -13.49
N TYR A 50 -22.00 7.99 -13.31
CA TYR A 50 -23.09 8.97 -13.39
C TYR A 50 -23.57 9.34 -11.99
N LYS A 51 -23.42 10.61 -11.61
CA LYS A 51 -23.88 11.21 -10.33
C LYS A 51 -23.75 10.30 -9.09
N SER A 52 -22.66 9.54 -9.04
CA SER A 52 -22.35 8.59 -7.98
C SER A 52 -20.84 8.61 -7.73
N GLY A 53 -20.43 8.04 -6.61
CA GLY A 53 -19.03 7.67 -6.38
C GLY A 53 -18.65 6.38 -7.10
N GLU A 54 -17.41 5.93 -6.92
CA GLU A 54 -16.91 4.66 -7.47
C GLU A 54 -17.56 3.43 -6.79
N GLN A 55 -18.75 3.05 -7.25
CA GLN A 55 -19.48 1.90 -6.70
C GLN A 55 -19.04 0.56 -7.33
N ARG A 56 -19.16 -0.53 -6.56
CA ARG A 56 -18.73 -1.89 -6.96
C ARG A 56 -19.46 -2.45 -8.19
N HIS A 57 -20.62 -1.91 -8.57
CA HIS A 57 -21.36 -2.39 -9.74
C HIS A 57 -20.66 -2.04 -11.06
N PHE A 58 -19.84 -0.98 -11.11
CA PHE A 58 -19.09 -0.60 -12.30
C PHE A 58 -18.03 -1.65 -12.67
N PRO A 59 -17.04 -1.97 -11.79
CA PRO A 59 -16.07 -3.03 -12.09
C PRO A 59 -16.76 -4.37 -12.28
N MET A 60 -17.85 -4.68 -11.54
CA MET A 60 -18.57 -5.93 -11.75
C MET A 60 -19.20 -6.05 -13.14
N THR A 61 -19.79 -4.96 -13.65
CA THR A 61 -20.36 -4.92 -15.00
C THR A 61 -19.29 -5.12 -16.07
N ILE A 62 -18.14 -4.46 -15.90
CA ILE A 62 -17.00 -4.60 -16.81
C ILE A 62 -16.48 -6.04 -16.80
N ILE A 63 -16.30 -6.64 -15.63
CA ILE A 63 -15.81 -8.03 -15.49
C ILE A 63 -16.78 -9.01 -16.16
N LYS A 64 -18.09 -8.87 -15.90
CA LYS A 64 -19.10 -9.73 -16.53
C LYS A 64 -19.09 -9.60 -18.06
N LYS A 65 -18.95 -8.38 -18.58
CA LYS A 65 -18.90 -8.11 -20.02
C LYS A 65 -17.60 -8.64 -20.66
N LEU A 66 -16.47 -8.51 -19.98
CA LEU A 66 -15.20 -9.07 -20.43
C LEU A 66 -15.30 -10.60 -20.56
N LEU A 67 -15.81 -11.26 -19.52
CA LEU A 67 -15.93 -12.71 -19.50
C LEU A 67 -16.92 -13.26 -20.55
N SER A 68 -17.93 -12.48 -20.95
CA SER A 68 -18.83 -12.88 -22.03
C SER A 68 -18.22 -12.77 -23.43
N ASP A 69 -17.18 -11.96 -23.59
CA ASP A 69 -16.61 -11.62 -24.90
C ASP A 69 -15.32 -12.40 -25.20
N ILE A 70 -14.77 -13.13 -24.23
CA ILE A 70 -13.59 -13.99 -24.39
C ILE A 70 -13.97 -15.47 -24.54
N GLU A 71 -12.99 -16.31 -24.86
CA GLU A 71 -13.23 -17.74 -25.03
C GLU A 71 -13.73 -18.40 -23.72
N PRO A 72 -14.71 -19.33 -23.78
CA PRO A 72 -15.16 -20.05 -22.60
C PRO A 72 -14.01 -20.78 -21.90
N ASN A 73 -14.02 -20.77 -20.56
CA ASN A 73 -13.01 -21.40 -19.71
C ASN A 73 -11.61 -20.74 -19.76
N ARG A 74 -11.46 -19.60 -20.44
CA ARG A 74 -10.21 -18.83 -20.43
C ARG A 74 -9.95 -18.31 -19.02
N GLN A 75 -8.80 -18.68 -18.46
CA GLN A 75 -8.34 -18.13 -17.18
C GLN A 75 -8.01 -16.64 -17.33
N VAL A 76 -8.53 -15.81 -16.43
CA VAL A 76 -8.38 -14.35 -16.40
C VAL A 76 -7.88 -13.90 -15.03
N GLY A 77 -6.73 -13.24 -15.04
CA GLY A 77 -6.21 -12.52 -13.88
C GLY A 77 -6.65 -11.05 -13.92
N ILE A 78 -7.21 -10.54 -12.83
CA ILE A 78 -7.60 -9.15 -12.65
C ILE A 78 -6.73 -8.52 -11.57
N LEU A 79 -5.95 -7.52 -11.94
CA LEU A 79 -5.27 -6.62 -10.99
C LEU A 79 -6.19 -5.44 -10.72
N TYR A 80 -6.57 -5.25 -9.46
CA TYR A 80 -7.44 -4.16 -9.02
C TYR A 80 -7.05 -3.72 -7.62
N ASP A 81 -7.10 -2.43 -7.33
CA ASP A 81 -6.60 -1.85 -6.07
C ASP A 81 -7.29 -2.43 -4.83
N ILE A 82 -8.56 -2.82 -4.97
CA ILE A 82 -9.33 -3.54 -3.94
C ILE A 82 -9.72 -4.95 -4.43
N GLY A 83 -8.85 -5.59 -5.21
CA GLY A 83 -9.05 -6.94 -5.77
C GLY A 83 -9.37 -7.98 -4.69
N CYS A 84 -8.72 -7.90 -3.52
CA CYS A 84 -9.01 -8.74 -2.35
C CYS A 84 -10.46 -8.62 -1.87
N THR A 85 -10.99 -7.40 -1.80
CA THR A 85 -12.36 -7.13 -1.37
C THR A 85 -13.35 -7.54 -2.45
N MET A 86 -13.00 -7.36 -3.73
CA MET A 86 -13.83 -7.77 -4.84
C MET A 86 -13.97 -9.30 -4.92
N ASP A 87 -12.88 -10.04 -4.74
CA ASP A 87 -12.89 -11.52 -4.73
C ASP A 87 -13.80 -12.06 -3.62
N LYS A 88 -13.58 -11.62 -2.37
CA LYS A 88 -14.44 -11.97 -1.23
C LYS A 88 -15.89 -11.55 -1.45
N TYR A 89 -16.14 -10.40 -2.10
CA TYR A 89 -17.49 -9.90 -2.36
C TYR A 89 -18.23 -10.76 -3.38
N ILE A 90 -17.56 -11.17 -4.46
CA ILE A 90 -18.12 -12.07 -5.48
C ILE A 90 -18.53 -13.39 -4.84
N ASP A 91 -17.69 -13.97 -3.99
CA ASP A 91 -17.98 -15.23 -3.30
C ASP A 91 -19.12 -15.09 -2.29
N ARG A 92 -19.08 -14.08 -1.42
CA ARG A 92 -20.13 -13.85 -0.42
C ARG A 92 -21.50 -13.60 -1.03
N ARG A 93 -21.54 -12.96 -2.20
CA ARG A 93 -22.79 -12.62 -2.90
C ARG A 93 -23.16 -13.61 -4.00
N GLN A 94 -22.35 -14.65 -4.21
CA GLN A 94 -22.54 -15.66 -5.26
C GLN A 94 -22.74 -15.01 -6.64
N LEU A 95 -21.94 -13.98 -6.94
CA LEU A 95 -22.00 -13.28 -8.21
C LEU A 95 -21.27 -14.09 -9.28
N ILE A 96 -21.81 -14.13 -10.49
CA ILE A 96 -21.22 -14.79 -11.67
C ILE A 96 -20.61 -16.20 -11.40
N PRO A 97 -21.34 -17.12 -10.74
CA PRO A 97 -20.80 -18.42 -10.32
C PRO A 97 -20.25 -19.24 -11.49
N GLN A 98 -20.83 -19.09 -12.69
CA GLN A 98 -20.38 -19.75 -13.91
C GLN A 98 -18.96 -19.35 -14.37
N TYR A 99 -18.49 -18.16 -13.95
CA TYR A 99 -17.17 -17.65 -14.33
C TYR A 99 -16.17 -17.71 -13.16
N ARG A 100 -16.59 -18.11 -11.96
CA ARG A 100 -15.76 -18.01 -10.75
C ARG A 100 -14.45 -18.78 -10.85
N SER A 101 -14.48 -19.99 -11.43
CA SER A 101 -13.31 -20.86 -11.63
C SER A 101 -12.31 -20.33 -12.68
N GLN A 102 -12.70 -19.31 -13.45
CA GLN A 102 -11.87 -18.67 -14.45
C GLN A 102 -11.17 -17.42 -13.89
N LEU A 103 -11.59 -16.92 -12.73
CA LEU A 103 -11.14 -15.64 -12.18
C LEU A 103 -10.07 -15.84 -11.11
N LYS A 104 -9.01 -15.03 -11.24
CA LYS A 104 -8.04 -14.81 -10.19
C LYS A 104 -7.88 -13.31 -9.95
N PHE A 105 -7.95 -12.88 -8.70
CA PHE A 105 -7.70 -11.50 -8.33
C PHE A 105 -6.29 -11.32 -7.77
N GLY A 106 -5.74 -10.14 -8.01
CA GLY A 106 -4.55 -9.62 -7.36
C GLY A 106 -4.70 -8.13 -7.16
N THR A 107 -3.83 -7.55 -6.34
CA THR A 107 -3.78 -6.11 -6.10
C THR A 107 -2.71 -5.47 -6.96
N SER A 108 -2.97 -4.33 -7.58
CA SER A 108 -1.96 -3.53 -8.28
C SER A 108 -0.75 -3.32 -7.37
N VAL A 109 0.47 -3.47 -7.89
CA VAL A 109 1.69 -3.60 -7.05
C VAL A 109 1.90 -2.39 -6.15
N PHE A 110 1.65 -1.16 -6.62
CA PHE A 110 1.78 0.02 -5.76
C PHE A 110 0.71 0.07 -4.68
N HIS A 111 -0.50 -0.37 -5.00
CA HIS A 111 -1.63 -0.38 -4.08
C HIS A 111 -1.57 -1.53 -3.07
N ALA A 112 -0.93 -2.64 -3.42
CA ALA A 112 -0.86 -3.85 -2.60
C ALA A 112 -0.23 -3.58 -1.23
N TYR A 113 0.74 -2.68 -1.19
CA TYR A 113 1.42 -2.22 0.01
C TYR A 113 0.53 -1.43 0.98
N ALA A 114 -0.56 -0.82 0.51
CA ALA A 114 -1.57 -0.20 1.36
C ALA A 114 -2.54 -1.21 2.00
N HIS A 115 -2.37 -2.50 1.72
CA HIS A 115 -3.11 -3.57 2.37
C HIS A 115 -2.27 -4.21 3.48
N ASN A 116 -2.95 -4.80 4.46
CA ASN A 116 -2.27 -5.56 5.50
C ASN A 116 -1.46 -6.73 4.91
N TRP A 117 -0.47 -7.21 5.68
CA TRP A 117 0.45 -8.24 5.22
C TRP A 117 -0.25 -9.54 4.77
N LEU A 118 -1.33 -9.98 5.44
CA LEU A 118 -2.09 -11.17 5.02
C LEU A 118 -2.68 -11.00 3.61
N CYS A 119 -3.27 -9.84 3.35
CA CYS A 119 -3.77 -9.49 2.02
C CYS A 119 -2.63 -9.43 1.00
N GLN A 120 -1.45 -8.93 1.38
CA GLN A 120 -0.28 -8.96 0.49
C GLN A 120 0.15 -10.40 0.17
N LEU A 121 0.23 -11.29 1.16
CA LEU A 121 0.60 -12.69 0.92
C LEU A 121 -0.33 -13.36 -0.10
N GLU A 122 -1.62 -13.08 -0.06
CA GLU A 122 -2.63 -13.71 -0.92
C GLU A 122 -2.80 -13.01 -2.29
N PHE A 123 -2.74 -11.68 -2.33
CA PHE A 123 -3.09 -10.88 -3.51
C PHE A 123 -1.92 -10.11 -4.15
N HIS A 124 -0.74 -10.03 -3.51
CA HIS A 124 0.39 -9.28 -4.06
C HIS A 124 1.01 -10.01 -5.27
N PRO A 125 1.14 -9.35 -6.44
CA PRO A 125 1.63 -9.99 -7.66
C PRO A 125 3.08 -10.48 -7.61
N ARG A 126 3.90 -9.89 -6.73
CA ARG A 126 5.31 -10.32 -6.52
C ARG A 126 5.44 -11.59 -5.69
N PHE A 127 4.43 -11.95 -4.89
CA PHE A 127 4.44 -13.16 -4.07
C PHE A 127 3.69 -14.32 -4.74
N ASN A 128 2.73 -14.00 -5.61
CA ASN A 128 1.79 -14.96 -6.17
C ASN A 128 2.06 -15.30 -7.64
N LYS A 129 1.81 -16.57 -8.01
CA LYS A 129 1.89 -17.08 -9.40
C LYS A 129 0.84 -16.46 -10.32
N GLY A 130 1.19 -16.21 -11.58
CA GLY A 130 0.25 -15.85 -12.65
C GLY A 130 0.42 -14.43 -13.20
N TRP A 131 1.30 -13.62 -12.61
CA TRP A 131 1.38 -12.19 -12.91
C TRP A 131 2.68 -11.78 -13.63
N GLY A 132 3.73 -12.60 -13.54
CA GLY A 132 5.07 -12.22 -13.99
C GLY A 132 5.52 -10.92 -13.31
N LEU A 133 6.04 -9.99 -14.10
CA LEU A 133 6.41 -8.62 -13.74
C LEU A 133 5.31 -7.57 -14.01
N SER A 134 4.05 -7.97 -14.23
CA SER A 134 2.94 -6.99 -14.31
C SER A 134 2.82 -6.18 -13.01
N ASP A 135 2.49 -4.90 -13.15
CA ASP A 135 2.29 -3.96 -12.04
C ASP A 135 0.81 -3.63 -11.80
N GLY A 136 -0.05 -3.74 -12.81
CA GLY A 136 -1.50 -3.44 -12.68
C GLY A 136 -1.86 -1.98 -12.97
N GLU A 137 -0.88 -1.14 -13.32
CA GLU A 137 -1.02 0.32 -13.39
C GLU A 137 -1.42 0.83 -14.78
N GLY A 138 -1.99 -0.04 -15.63
CA GLY A 138 -2.30 0.31 -17.01
C GLY A 138 -3.39 1.38 -17.13
N LEU A 139 -4.36 1.38 -16.21
CA LEU A 139 -5.40 2.40 -16.16
C LEU A 139 -4.85 3.77 -15.75
N GLU A 140 -3.94 3.85 -14.77
CA GLU A 140 -3.30 5.11 -14.39
C GLU A 140 -2.54 5.76 -15.55
N ARG A 141 -1.85 4.95 -16.37
CA ARG A 141 -1.23 5.42 -17.61
C ARG A 141 -2.25 5.94 -18.62
N LEU A 142 -3.38 5.24 -18.76
CA LEU A 142 -4.47 5.65 -19.64
C LEU A 142 -5.11 6.96 -19.15
N TRP A 143 -5.36 7.11 -17.85
CA TRP A 143 -5.89 8.33 -17.25
C TRP A 143 -4.95 9.51 -17.48
N SER A 144 -3.65 9.31 -17.29
CA SER A 144 -2.64 10.32 -17.64
C SER A 144 -2.73 10.74 -19.11
N TYR A 145 -2.87 9.78 -20.03
CA TYR A 145 -3.01 10.04 -21.47
C TYR A 145 -4.31 10.80 -21.84
N LEU A 146 -5.39 10.55 -21.11
CA LEU A 146 -6.70 11.18 -21.31
C LEU A 146 -6.86 12.52 -20.57
N SER A 147 -5.95 12.85 -19.66
CA SER A 147 -6.04 14.04 -18.79
C SER A 147 -6.28 15.35 -19.52
N SER A 148 -5.71 15.53 -20.72
CA SER A 148 -5.90 16.73 -21.55
C SER A 148 -7.35 16.92 -22.01
N LEU A 149 -8.18 15.88 -21.98
CA LEU A 149 -9.60 15.95 -22.30
C LEU A 149 -10.46 16.46 -21.14
N VAL A 150 -9.94 16.47 -19.90
CA VAL A 150 -10.75 16.81 -18.71
C VAL A 150 -11.28 18.25 -18.80
N SER A 151 -10.43 19.22 -19.12
CA SER A 151 -10.85 20.63 -19.19
C SER A 151 -11.81 20.89 -20.35
N PRO A 152 -11.51 20.50 -21.61
CA PRO A 152 -12.41 20.75 -22.73
C PRO A 152 -13.76 20.01 -22.65
N LEU A 153 -13.79 18.82 -22.04
CA LEU A 153 -15.00 18.00 -21.98
C LEU A 153 -15.88 18.25 -20.74
N ARG A 154 -15.43 19.09 -19.79
CA ARG A 154 -16.14 19.34 -18.53
C ARG A 154 -17.58 19.81 -18.72
N TYR A 155 -17.80 20.68 -19.71
CA TYR A 155 -19.11 21.25 -20.03
C TYR A 155 -19.59 20.87 -21.44
N ALA A 156 -18.99 19.84 -22.03
CA ALA A 156 -19.39 19.35 -23.34
C ALA A 156 -20.68 18.51 -23.22
N THR A 157 -21.52 18.54 -24.26
CA THR A 157 -22.69 17.64 -24.33
C THR A 157 -22.23 16.18 -24.27
N ARG A 158 -23.10 15.29 -23.78
CA ARG A 158 -22.84 13.84 -23.71
C ARG A 158 -22.25 13.24 -24.98
N ASN A 159 -22.81 13.55 -26.15
CA ASN A 159 -22.34 12.99 -27.43
C ASN A 159 -20.93 13.44 -27.79
N HIS A 160 -20.62 14.73 -27.64
CA HIS A 160 -19.28 15.26 -27.87
C HIS A 160 -18.25 14.64 -26.92
N ARG A 161 -18.60 14.48 -25.63
CA ARG A 161 -17.74 13.82 -24.64
C ARG A 161 -17.43 12.37 -25.02
N LEU A 162 -18.48 11.58 -25.29
CA LEU A 162 -18.33 10.17 -25.67
C LEU A 162 -17.52 10.00 -26.97
N ALA A 163 -17.79 10.83 -27.98
CA ALA A 163 -17.07 10.80 -29.25
C ALA A 163 -15.58 11.14 -29.07
N ALA A 164 -15.27 12.19 -28.30
CA ALA A 164 -13.89 12.60 -28.04
C ALA A 164 -13.10 11.53 -27.27
N ILE A 165 -13.67 10.97 -26.21
CA ILE A 165 -13.07 9.87 -25.44
C ILE A 165 -12.87 8.65 -26.34
N SER A 166 -13.91 8.23 -27.06
CA SER A 166 -13.85 7.06 -27.95
C SER A 166 -12.77 7.22 -29.01
N HIS A 167 -12.69 8.38 -29.68
CA HIS A 167 -11.68 8.64 -30.70
C HIS A 167 -10.26 8.63 -30.11
N ARG A 168 -10.06 9.26 -28.95
CA ARG A 168 -8.76 9.32 -28.27
C ARG A 168 -8.30 7.93 -27.81
N VAL A 169 -9.20 7.12 -27.26
CA VAL A 169 -8.92 5.74 -26.83
C VAL A 169 -8.67 4.82 -28.03
N LYS A 170 -9.43 4.96 -29.12
CA LYS A 170 -9.18 4.23 -30.36
C LYS A 170 -7.79 4.53 -30.92
N HIS A 171 -7.40 5.81 -30.93
CA HIS A 171 -6.05 6.21 -31.34
C HIS A 171 -4.97 5.63 -30.40
N HIS A 172 -5.18 5.69 -29.08
CA HIS A 172 -4.29 5.10 -28.08
C HIS A 172 -4.04 3.60 -28.36
N ASN A 173 -5.11 2.83 -28.51
CA ASN A 173 -5.04 1.39 -28.75
C ASN A 173 -4.39 1.07 -30.09
N ASN A 174 -4.75 1.78 -31.16
CA ASN A 174 -4.13 1.60 -32.48
C ASN A 174 -2.63 1.85 -32.44
N ARG A 175 -2.20 2.89 -31.72
CA ARG A 175 -0.78 3.17 -31.53
C ARG A 175 -0.11 2.07 -30.71
N GLY A 176 -0.76 1.59 -29.64
CA GLY A 176 -0.27 0.47 -28.83
C GLY A 176 -0.02 -0.79 -29.66
N ILE A 177 -0.97 -1.15 -30.53
CA ILE A 177 -0.83 -2.29 -31.45
C ILE A 177 0.37 -2.10 -32.40
N LYS A 178 0.52 -0.92 -33.01
CA LYS A 178 1.67 -0.61 -33.89
C LYS A 178 3.01 -0.65 -33.14
N GLN A 179 3.01 -0.33 -31.85
CA GLN A 179 4.20 -0.30 -31.00
C GLN A 179 4.44 -1.61 -30.25
N LEU A 180 3.62 -2.65 -30.46
CA LEU A 180 3.69 -3.90 -29.72
C LEU A 180 5.08 -4.57 -29.75
N PRO A 181 5.81 -4.63 -30.89
CA PRO A 181 7.18 -5.18 -30.90
C PRO A 181 8.15 -4.40 -30.01
N TYR A 182 8.04 -3.07 -29.99
CA TYR A 182 8.86 -2.21 -29.13
C TYR A 182 8.51 -2.40 -27.65
N TRP A 183 7.21 -2.55 -27.35
CA TRP A 183 6.73 -2.82 -26.00
C TRP A 183 7.26 -4.17 -25.49
N LEU A 184 7.17 -5.23 -26.29
CA LEU A 184 7.70 -6.57 -25.96
C LEU A 184 9.21 -6.51 -25.74
N ARG A 185 9.95 -5.88 -26.66
CA ARG A 185 11.39 -5.69 -26.54
C ARG A 185 11.74 -4.96 -25.24
N ARG A 186 11.02 -3.89 -24.89
CA ARG A 186 11.25 -3.13 -23.65
C ARG A 186 11.01 -3.99 -22.41
N LYS A 187 9.89 -4.72 -22.36
CA LYS A 187 9.57 -5.62 -21.23
C LYS A 187 10.60 -6.72 -21.08
N PHE A 188 11.11 -7.27 -22.18
CA PHE A 188 12.17 -8.28 -22.17
C PHE A 188 13.48 -7.74 -21.59
N HIS A 189 13.92 -6.56 -22.02
CA HIS A 189 15.12 -5.92 -21.45
C HIS A 189 14.95 -5.58 -19.96
N GLN A 190 13.76 -5.12 -19.54
CA GLN A 190 13.46 -4.89 -18.13
C GLN A 190 13.53 -6.18 -17.31
N ALA A 191 13.00 -7.29 -17.83
CA ALA A 191 13.09 -8.60 -17.18
C ALA A 191 14.53 -9.09 -17.08
N ILE A 192 15.36 -8.92 -18.12
CA ILE A 192 16.80 -9.23 -18.08
C ILE A 192 17.51 -8.40 -17.00
N LYS A 193 17.33 -7.08 -17.03
CA LYS A 193 17.96 -6.16 -16.07
C LYS A 193 17.60 -6.57 -14.65
N ARG A 194 16.31 -6.76 -14.37
CA ARG A 194 15.84 -7.20 -13.05
C ARG A 194 16.41 -8.58 -12.68
N ARG A 195 16.51 -9.53 -13.62
CA ARG A 195 17.19 -10.82 -13.36
C ARG A 195 18.62 -10.61 -12.91
N GLN A 196 19.40 -9.81 -13.64
CA GLN A 196 20.82 -9.59 -13.37
C GLN A 196 21.04 -8.92 -12.02
N GLU A 197 20.29 -7.86 -11.73
CA GLU A 197 20.33 -7.15 -10.44
C GLU A 197 20.00 -8.09 -9.28
N THR A 198 18.87 -8.80 -9.37
CA THR A 198 18.46 -9.72 -8.31
C THR A 198 19.41 -10.91 -8.15
N GLN A 199 19.96 -11.43 -9.25
CA GLN A 199 20.96 -12.51 -9.21
C GLN A 199 22.26 -12.04 -8.54
N SER A 200 22.69 -10.80 -8.81
CA SER A 200 23.87 -10.20 -8.18
C SER A 200 23.69 -10.11 -6.67
N THR A 201 22.56 -9.53 -6.22
CA THR A 201 22.22 -9.45 -4.79
C THR A 201 22.15 -10.83 -4.15
N LEU A 202 21.49 -11.81 -4.79
CA LEU A 202 21.42 -13.17 -4.28
C LEU A 202 22.81 -13.82 -4.18
N THR A 203 23.69 -13.61 -5.17
CA THR A 203 25.05 -14.17 -5.17
C THR A 203 25.87 -13.61 -4.01
N THR A 204 25.76 -12.32 -3.74
CA THR A 204 26.39 -11.70 -2.56
C THR A 204 25.91 -12.37 -1.27
N LEU A 205 24.61 -12.63 -1.13
CA LEU A 205 24.06 -13.32 0.04
C LEU A 205 24.53 -14.77 0.15
N LEU A 206 24.58 -15.52 -0.95
CA LEU A 206 25.05 -16.92 -0.97
C LEU A 206 26.56 -17.05 -0.62
N ASN A 207 27.32 -15.96 -0.70
CA ASN A 207 28.72 -15.91 -0.27
C ASN A 207 28.89 -15.50 1.21
N LYS A 208 27.82 -15.03 1.87
CA LYS A 208 27.84 -14.71 3.30
C LYS A 208 27.61 -15.97 4.14
N ARG A 209 28.28 -16.02 5.30
CA ARG A 209 28.09 -17.07 6.30
C ARG A 209 26.70 -16.95 6.93
N ASN A 210 25.99 -18.08 7.02
CA ASN A 210 24.67 -18.13 7.65
C ASN A 210 24.83 -18.23 9.19
N PRO A 211 24.42 -17.22 9.97
CA PRO A 211 24.52 -17.26 11.42
C PRO A 211 23.48 -18.21 12.06
N HIS A 212 22.45 -18.62 11.31
CA HIS A 212 21.35 -19.44 11.79
C HIS A 212 21.54 -20.94 11.60
N GLU A 213 22.66 -21.36 10.99
CA GLU A 213 23.00 -22.78 10.83
C GLU A 213 24.28 -23.14 11.59
N ARG A 214 24.18 -24.17 12.44
CA ARG A 214 25.24 -24.59 13.37
C ARG A 214 26.57 -25.00 12.71
N LEU A 215 26.53 -25.36 11.44
CA LEU A 215 27.70 -25.85 10.69
C LEU A 215 28.55 -24.72 10.09
N GLY A 216 28.18 -23.45 10.30
CA GLY A 216 28.92 -22.31 9.76
C GLY A 216 28.93 -22.27 8.23
N GLN A 217 27.95 -22.90 7.59
CA GLN A 217 27.76 -22.89 6.14
C GLN A 217 27.29 -21.51 5.67
N ASN A 218 27.49 -21.21 4.40
CA ASN A 218 26.93 -20.00 3.80
C ASN A 218 25.42 -20.11 3.61
N PHE A 219 24.76 -18.98 3.37
CA PHE A 219 23.34 -19.01 3.01
C PHE A 219 23.10 -19.86 1.76
N THR A 220 21.97 -20.56 1.74
CA THR A 220 21.55 -21.38 0.60
C THR A 220 20.17 -20.97 0.11
N ILE A 221 19.91 -21.21 -1.17
CA ILE A 221 18.59 -21.00 -1.78
C ILE A 221 17.52 -21.80 -1.03
N ASP A 222 17.84 -23.02 -0.58
CA ASP A 222 16.89 -23.88 0.12
C ASP A 222 16.61 -23.41 1.54
N PHE A 223 17.59 -22.81 2.23
CA PHE A 223 17.36 -22.13 3.51
C PHE A 223 16.32 -21.01 3.33
N PHE A 224 16.52 -20.09 2.38
CA PHE A 224 15.57 -19.00 2.14
C PHE A 224 14.17 -19.51 1.74
N LYS A 225 14.06 -20.59 0.95
CA LYS A 225 12.76 -21.22 0.65
C LYS A 225 12.06 -21.76 1.89
N LYS A 226 12.80 -22.38 2.83
CA LYS A 226 12.26 -22.88 4.10
C LYS A 226 11.78 -21.72 4.97
N GLN A 227 12.57 -20.65 5.05
CA GLN A 227 12.23 -19.43 5.76
C GLN A 227 10.95 -18.77 5.19
N TRP A 228 10.81 -18.68 3.87
CA TRP A 228 9.57 -18.22 3.23
C TRP A 228 8.35 -19.09 3.59
N LYS A 229 8.49 -20.42 3.56
CA LYS A 229 7.40 -21.33 3.96
C LYS A 229 7.01 -21.16 5.43
N ALA A 230 7.99 -21.01 6.31
CA ALA A 230 7.76 -20.77 7.73
C ALA A 230 6.99 -19.46 7.95
N GLN A 231 7.35 -18.39 7.24
CA GLN A 231 6.61 -17.14 7.24
C GLN A 231 5.14 -17.35 6.83
N GLN A 232 4.89 -18.03 5.70
CA GLN A 232 3.52 -18.30 5.24
C GLN A 232 2.69 -19.13 6.23
N GLN A 233 3.28 -20.17 6.83
CA GLN A 233 2.62 -21.04 7.81
C GLN A 233 2.25 -20.28 9.08
N PHE A 234 3.21 -19.54 9.63
CA PHE A 234 3.00 -18.75 10.83
C PHE A 234 1.82 -17.78 10.68
N HIS A 235 1.69 -17.14 9.53
CA HIS A 235 0.58 -16.23 9.26
C HIS A 235 -0.76 -16.94 9.02
N THR A 236 -0.75 -18.19 8.53
CA THR A 236 -1.98 -19.00 8.43
C THR A 236 -2.53 -19.34 9.83
N GLU A 237 -1.65 -19.42 10.83
CA GLU A 237 -2.00 -19.71 12.22
C GLU A 237 -2.42 -18.45 13.02
N HIS A 238 -2.02 -17.25 12.58
CA HIS A 238 -2.37 -15.97 13.24
C HIS A 238 -3.58 -15.31 12.56
N THR A 239 -4.73 -15.41 13.21
CA THR A 239 -6.05 -15.03 12.65
C THR A 239 -6.26 -13.51 12.53
N GLU A 240 -7.21 -13.09 11.67
CA GLU A 240 -7.67 -11.69 11.56
C GLU A 240 -7.98 -11.07 12.95
N ALA A 241 -8.51 -11.87 13.89
CA ALA A 241 -8.82 -11.44 15.25
C ALA A 241 -7.60 -10.94 16.05
N GLU A 242 -6.41 -11.51 15.83
CA GLU A 242 -5.19 -11.08 16.50
C GLU A 242 -4.70 -9.72 15.93
N ILE A 243 -4.88 -9.49 14.63
CA ILE A 243 -4.59 -8.19 14.02
C ILE A 243 -5.60 -7.15 14.53
N ASP A 244 -6.86 -7.53 14.76
CA ASP A 244 -7.87 -6.67 15.36
C ASP A 244 -7.52 -6.24 16.77
N ARG A 245 -7.11 -7.20 17.60
CA ARG A 245 -6.63 -6.95 18.96
C ARG A 245 -5.47 -5.95 18.96
N ARG A 246 -4.51 -6.10 18.05
CA ARG A 246 -3.32 -5.24 17.99
C ARG A 246 -3.63 -3.80 17.62
N ASN A 247 -4.47 -3.59 16.60
CA ASN A 247 -4.84 -2.22 16.20
C ASN A 247 -5.54 -1.49 17.35
N LYS A 248 -6.35 -2.22 18.15
CA LYS A 248 -6.96 -1.68 19.37
C LYS A 248 -5.88 -1.31 20.39
N LEU A 249 -4.92 -2.20 20.65
CA LEU A 249 -3.80 -1.92 21.57
C LEU A 249 -2.98 -0.70 21.15
N VAL A 250 -2.62 -0.56 19.88
CA VAL A 250 -1.91 0.62 19.37
C VAL A 250 -2.69 1.90 19.60
N ALA A 251 -4.00 1.90 19.33
CA ALA A 251 -4.85 3.05 19.59
C ALA A 251 -4.90 3.42 21.09
N LEU A 252 -4.95 2.41 21.96
CA LEU A 252 -4.91 2.59 23.41
C LEU A 252 -3.55 3.14 23.87
N TYR A 253 -2.42 2.61 23.39
CA TYR A 253 -1.08 3.09 23.75
C TYR A 253 -0.80 4.53 23.28
N LYS A 254 -1.26 4.90 22.07
CA LYS A 254 -1.17 6.30 21.60
C LYS A 254 -1.96 7.24 22.51
N ARG A 255 -3.13 6.80 22.98
CA ARG A 255 -3.97 7.56 23.91
C ARG A 255 -3.35 7.64 25.31
N GLU A 256 -2.79 6.55 25.81
CA GLU A 256 -2.05 6.49 27.08
C GLU A 256 -0.85 7.46 27.07
N ALA A 257 -0.01 7.43 26.03
CA ALA A 257 1.12 8.36 25.92
C ALA A 257 0.69 9.84 25.91
N THR A 258 -0.48 10.12 25.32
CA THR A 258 -1.07 11.46 25.33
C THR A 258 -1.48 11.87 26.75
N VAL A 259 -2.10 10.95 27.50
CA VAL A 259 -2.52 11.14 28.90
C VAL A 259 -1.30 11.30 29.83
N GLU A 260 -0.26 10.47 29.67
CA GLU A 260 0.97 10.58 30.45
C GLU A 260 1.69 11.90 30.20
N TYR A 261 1.75 12.35 28.95
CA TYR A 261 2.29 13.67 28.62
C TYR A 261 1.52 14.79 29.32
N MET A 262 0.18 14.73 29.31
CA MET A 262 -0.68 15.70 30.02
C MET A 262 -0.42 15.67 31.54
N ARG A 263 -0.28 14.48 32.15
CA ARG A 263 0.05 14.31 33.57
C ARG A 263 1.44 14.87 33.92
N TYR A 264 2.46 14.57 33.10
CA TYR A 264 3.82 15.07 33.32
C TYR A 264 3.91 16.59 33.21
N ALA A 265 3.27 17.17 32.17
CA ALA A 265 3.22 18.62 31.98
C ALA A 265 2.53 19.34 33.16
N TYR A 266 1.51 18.71 33.75
CA TYR A 266 0.88 19.20 34.98
C TYR A 266 1.83 19.16 36.18
N ASN A 267 2.48 18.01 36.42
CA ASN A 267 3.32 17.78 37.61
C ASN A 267 4.62 18.62 37.65
N GLN A 268 5.16 19.02 36.49
CA GLN A 268 6.40 19.82 36.45
C GLN A 268 6.20 21.32 36.71
N SER A 269 4.96 21.79 36.75
CA SER A 269 4.67 23.21 36.89
C SER A 269 4.60 23.65 38.35
N HIS A 270 5.53 24.52 38.78
CA HIS A 270 5.51 25.15 40.11
C HIS A 270 4.37 26.18 40.28
N ASN A 271 3.54 26.39 39.26
CA ASN A 271 2.32 27.21 39.30
C ASN A 271 1.27 26.62 38.35
N HIS A 272 0.50 25.65 38.88
CA HIS A 272 -0.52 24.82 38.22
C HIS A 272 -1.54 25.55 37.32
N HIS A 273 -1.68 26.88 37.42
CA HIS A 273 -2.73 27.65 36.73
C HIS A 273 -2.30 28.30 35.40
N ASN A 274 -1.01 28.56 35.16
CA ASN A 274 -0.58 29.35 33.99
C ASN A 274 -0.13 28.52 32.78
N CYS A 275 0.26 27.25 32.95
CA CYS A 275 0.87 26.47 31.85
C CYS A 275 -0.14 25.59 31.10
N LEU A 276 -1.14 24.99 31.77
CA LEU A 276 -2.18 24.21 31.09
C LEU A 276 -2.94 25.09 30.07
N THR A 277 -3.20 26.33 30.46
CA THR A 277 -3.81 27.42 29.68
C THR A 277 -2.96 27.82 28.46
N LEU A 278 -1.63 27.72 28.57
CA LEU A 278 -0.67 28.12 27.53
C LEU A 278 -0.35 26.98 26.55
N HIS A 279 -0.41 25.72 26.99
CA HIS A 279 -0.17 24.55 26.13
C HIS A 279 -1.45 24.00 25.47
N LEU A 280 -2.61 24.06 26.13
CA LEU A 280 -3.91 23.82 25.47
C LEU A 280 -4.18 24.87 24.37
N ARG A 281 -3.60 26.07 24.53
CA ARG A 281 -3.57 27.18 23.56
C ARG A 281 -2.96 26.80 22.21
N GLU A 282 -1.96 25.91 22.20
CA GLU A 282 -1.18 25.60 20.99
C GLU A 282 -1.75 24.43 20.20
N ARG A 283 -2.55 23.53 20.81
CA ARG A 283 -2.93 22.28 20.14
C ARG A 283 -4.40 21.90 20.13
N LEU A 284 -5.27 22.43 21.00
CA LEU A 284 -6.62 21.86 21.13
C LEU A 284 -7.80 22.85 21.03
N GLN A 285 -7.81 24.04 21.63
CA GLN A 285 -8.97 24.97 21.52
C GLN A 285 -8.60 26.45 21.68
N GLY A 286 -9.50 27.35 21.24
CA GLY A 286 -9.32 28.80 21.13
C GLY A 286 -9.18 29.56 22.46
N PRO A 287 -9.23 30.91 22.44
CA PRO A 287 -8.90 31.77 23.58
C PRO A 287 -9.83 31.65 24.81
N GLU A 288 -10.87 30.81 24.79
CA GLU A 288 -11.79 30.63 25.92
C GLU A 288 -11.16 29.94 27.15
N ILE A 289 -10.06 29.19 26.97
CA ILE A 289 -9.36 28.49 28.05
C ILE A 289 -8.79 29.45 29.12
N PHE A 290 -8.57 30.73 28.78
CA PHE A 290 -8.11 31.77 29.71
C PHE A 290 -9.11 32.11 30.82
N LEU A 291 -10.35 31.63 30.73
CA LEU A 291 -11.41 31.86 31.72
C LEU A 291 -11.63 30.66 32.65
N ALA A 292 -10.89 29.55 32.45
CA ALA A 292 -11.07 28.34 33.23
C ALA A 292 -10.58 28.51 34.67
N THR A 293 -11.48 28.27 35.62
CA THR A 293 -11.24 28.29 37.06
C THR A 293 -10.36 27.13 37.51
N VAL A 294 -9.73 27.25 38.69
CA VAL A 294 -8.94 26.17 39.32
C VAL A 294 -9.77 24.89 39.51
N ALA A 295 -11.08 25.01 39.70
CA ALA A 295 -12.00 23.89 39.81
C ALA A 295 -12.17 23.14 38.49
N GLU A 296 -12.37 23.85 37.37
CA GLU A 296 -12.50 23.25 36.03
C GLU A 296 -11.20 22.57 35.58
N VAL A 297 -10.04 23.13 35.95
CA VAL A 297 -8.73 22.51 35.70
C VAL A 297 -8.55 21.22 36.51
N ARG A 298 -9.04 21.17 37.75
CA ARG A 298 -9.01 19.95 38.58
C ARG A 298 -9.97 18.89 38.06
N GLU A 299 -11.18 19.27 37.67
CA GLU A 299 -12.17 18.36 37.08
C GLU A 299 -11.66 17.75 35.77
N LEU A 300 -10.97 18.54 34.94
CA LEU A 300 -10.29 18.04 33.76
C LEU A 300 -9.19 17.02 34.12
N MET A 301 -8.42 17.26 35.18
CA MET A 301 -7.39 16.32 35.64
C MET A 301 -7.99 15.04 36.22
N ASP A 302 -9.06 15.12 37.00
CA ASP A 302 -9.78 13.95 37.52
C ASP A 302 -10.34 13.11 36.35
N SER A 303 -10.84 13.77 35.30
CA SER A 303 -11.25 13.12 34.05
C SER A 303 -10.09 12.45 33.32
N ILE A 304 -8.91 13.09 33.25
CA ILE A 304 -7.69 12.51 32.67
C ILE A 304 -7.23 11.29 33.50
N VAL A 305 -7.33 11.35 34.83
CA VAL A 305 -6.97 10.24 35.72
C VAL A 305 -7.91 9.07 35.51
N ALA A 306 -9.22 9.31 35.52
CA ALA A 306 -10.23 8.28 35.26
C ALA A 306 -10.09 7.66 33.86
N GLN A 307 -9.77 8.46 32.83
CA GLN A 307 -9.46 7.93 31.50
C GLN A 307 -8.21 7.06 31.49
N SER A 308 -7.17 7.43 32.23
CA SER A 308 -5.96 6.60 32.37
C SER A 308 -6.27 5.23 32.97
N ASP A 309 -7.07 5.20 34.04
CA ASP A 309 -7.42 3.96 34.75
C ASP A 309 -8.32 3.07 33.89
N SER A 310 -9.27 3.66 33.15
CA SER A 310 -10.08 2.96 32.15
C SER A 310 -9.21 2.33 31.05
N LEU A 311 -8.24 3.08 30.52
CA LEU A 311 -7.34 2.59 29.49
C LEU A 311 -6.47 1.44 29.98
N ALA A 312 -5.96 1.54 31.21
CA ALA A 312 -5.19 0.46 31.84
C ALA A 312 -6.03 -0.83 31.96
N SER A 313 -7.31 -0.71 32.34
CA SER A 313 -8.24 -1.84 32.39
C SER A 313 -8.51 -2.46 31.03
N GLU A 314 -8.75 -1.65 29.99
CA GLU A 314 -8.96 -2.12 28.61
C GLU A 314 -7.73 -2.83 28.03
N ILE A 315 -6.53 -2.31 28.32
CA ILE A 315 -5.26 -2.93 27.93
C ILE A 315 -5.07 -4.27 28.65
N ALA A 316 -5.37 -4.34 29.95
CA ALA A 316 -5.25 -5.58 30.74
C ALA A 316 -6.19 -6.68 30.20
N GLU A 317 -7.43 -6.32 29.85
CA GLU A 317 -8.40 -7.23 29.24
C GLU A 317 -7.93 -7.76 27.87
N LEU A 318 -7.45 -6.87 27.00
CA LEU A 318 -6.98 -7.24 25.65
C LEU A 318 -5.65 -8.01 25.66
N THR A 319 -4.84 -7.88 26.70
CA THR A 319 -3.57 -8.62 26.85
C THR A 319 -3.74 -9.92 27.62
N GLY A 320 -4.90 -10.17 28.24
CA GLY A 320 -5.20 -11.38 29.00
C GLY A 320 -4.35 -11.55 30.26
N ARG A 321 -3.72 -10.47 30.76
CA ARG A 321 -2.82 -10.53 31.92
C ARG A 321 -3.60 -10.21 33.21
N MET A 322 -3.62 -11.16 34.14
CA MET A 322 -3.82 -10.87 35.56
C MET A 322 -2.57 -10.18 36.10
N GLU A 323 -2.74 -9.26 37.06
CA GLU A 323 -1.67 -8.55 37.77
C GLU A 323 -0.53 -9.51 38.19
N GLY A 324 0.60 -9.51 37.48
CA GLY A 324 1.70 -10.45 37.77
C GLY A 324 2.75 -10.69 36.66
N GLY A 325 2.53 -10.21 35.42
CA GLY A 325 3.59 -10.22 34.41
C GLY A 325 4.71 -9.21 34.71
N SER A 326 5.96 -9.49 34.34
CA SER A 326 7.06 -8.55 34.55
C SER A 326 6.79 -7.23 33.80
N ASN A 327 6.99 -6.09 34.47
CA ASN A 327 6.77 -4.75 33.88
C ASN A 327 7.68 -4.50 32.66
N ARG A 328 8.80 -5.22 32.58
CA ARG A 328 9.80 -5.12 31.51
C ARG A 328 9.27 -5.69 30.18
N ASP A 329 8.61 -6.84 30.20
CA ASP A 329 8.09 -7.47 28.97
C ASP A 329 6.91 -6.68 28.38
N TYR A 330 6.12 -6.01 29.25
CA TYR A 330 4.99 -5.17 28.83
C TYR A 330 5.47 -3.89 28.10
N GLU A 331 6.43 -3.18 28.68
CA GLU A 331 6.97 -1.96 28.09
C GLU A 331 7.74 -2.24 26.79
N GLU A 332 8.42 -3.38 26.69
CA GLU A 332 9.05 -3.81 25.44
C GLU A 332 8.01 -4.06 24.34
N GLU A 333 6.97 -4.84 24.65
CA GLU A 333 5.89 -5.17 23.72
C GLU A 333 5.15 -3.92 23.23
N LYS A 334 4.86 -2.98 24.14
CA LYS A 334 4.27 -1.67 23.83
C LYS A 334 5.15 -0.86 22.87
N LEU A 335 6.44 -0.71 23.15
CA LEU A 335 7.36 0.06 22.30
C LEU A 335 7.52 -0.56 20.91
N ARG A 336 7.59 -1.89 20.80
CA ARG A 336 7.65 -2.59 19.51
C ARG A 336 6.38 -2.39 18.68
N LEU A 337 5.21 -2.45 19.32
CA LEU A 337 3.93 -2.19 18.65
C LEU A 337 3.82 -0.75 18.13
N LEU A 338 4.26 0.24 18.92
CA LEU A 338 4.31 1.64 18.50
C LEU A 338 5.33 1.88 17.37
N LEU A 339 6.50 1.24 17.43
CA LEU A 339 7.51 1.31 16.37
C LEU A 339 6.98 0.77 15.05
N TRP A 340 6.31 -0.39 15.09
CA TRP A 340 5.69 -0.94 13.89
C TRP A 340 4.61 -0.02 13.32
N ASP A 341 3.78 0.56 14.17
CA ASP A 341 2.71 1.43 13.70
C ASP A 341 3.28 2.70 13.02
N ALA A 342 4.30 3.32 13.61
CA ALA A 342 5.01 4.44 12.99
C ALA A 342 5.64 4.05 11.64
N LYS A 343 6.23 2.85 11.56
CA LYS A 343 6.80 2.30 10.33
C LYS A 343 5.74 2.02 9.25
N SER A 344 4.57 1.52 9.65
CA SER A 344 3.42 1.31 8.78
C SER A 344 2.86 2.63 8.25
N GLU A 345 2.77 3.66 9.09
CA GLU A 345 2.37 5.02 8.67
C GLU A 345 3.39 5.63 7.67
N LEU A 346 4.69 5.47 7.92
CA LEU A 346 5.76 5.86 7.00
C LEU A 346 5.61 5.18 5.64
N PHE A 347 5.28 3.90 5.65
CA PHE A 347 5.12 3.14 4.41
C PHE A 347 3.94 3.62 3.57
N VAL A 348 2.80 3.92 4.20
CA VAL A 348 1.65 4.51 3.51
C VAL A 348 2.04 5.85 2.86
N GLN A 349 2.86 6.67 3.52
CA GLN A 349 3.36 7.90 2.91
C GLN A 349 4.30 7.64 1.74
N ALA A 350 5.16 6.62 1.82
CA ALA A 350 6.05 6.23 0.72
C ALA A 350 5.27 5.82 -0.52
N VAL A 351 4.21 4.99 -0.35
CA VAL A 351 3.28 4.62 -1.44
C VAL A 351 2.70 5.87 -2.11
N HIS A 352 2.21 6.82 -1.31
CA HIS A 352 1.61 8.05 -1.84
C HIS A 352 2.61 8.92 -2.60
N ILE A 353 3.81 9.11 -2.06
CA ILE A 353 4.86 9.90 -2.73
C ILE A 353 5.26 9.24 -4.04
N HIS A 354 5.39 7.92 -4.06
CA HIS A 354 5.74 7.18 -5.26
C HIS A 354 4.65 7.32 -6.34
N ALA A 355 3.38 7.15 -5.96
CA ALA A 355 2.24 7.35 -6.86
C ALA A 355 2.17 8.77 -7.42
N GLU A 356 2.39 9.80 -6.59
CA GLU A 356 2.41 11.20 -7.02
C GLU A 356 3.59 11.52 -7.96
N ARG A 357 4.72 10.81 -7.83
CA ARG A 357 5.91 10.97 -8.69
C ARG A 357 5.83 10.24 -10.02
N GLN A 358 5.00 9.20 -10.14
CA GLN A 358 4.88 8.39 -11.37
C GLN A 358 4.68 9.22 -12.66
N PRO A 359 3.84 10.27 -12.70
CA PRO A 359 3.68 11.09 -13.90
C PRO A 359 4.94 11.87 -14.30
N LEU A 360 5.82 12.21 -13.34
CA LEU A 360 7.11 12.85 -13.63
C LEU A 360 8.08 11.88 -14.29
N LEU A 361 8.18 10.66 -13.76
CA LEU A 361 9.06 9.61 -14.28
C LEU A 361 8.64 9.13 -15.67
N ASN A 362 7.33 9.05 -15.92
CA ASN A 362 6.78 8.62 -17.20
C ASN A 362 6.73 9.73 -18.26
N SER A 363 7.12 10.98 -17.93
CA SER A 363 7.06 12.12 -18.85
C SER A 363 7.90 11.97 -20.14
N HIS A 364 8.83 11.01 -20.16
CA HIS A 364 9.62 10.63 -21.33
C HIS A 364 8.97 9.58 -22.24
N ILE A 365 7.85 8.98 -21.81
CA ILE A 365 7.09 8.02 -22.61
C ILE A 365 6.18 8.82 -23.55
N MET A 366 6.43 8.70 -24.86
CA MET A 366 5.77 9.46 -25.93
C MET A 366 4.27 9.65 -25.66
N GLY A 367 3.83 10.89 -25.38
CA GLY A 367 2.42 11.26 -25.24
C GLY A 367 2.02 11.87 -23.89
N SER A 368 2.80 11.70 -22.82
CA SER A 368 2.59 12.42 -21.56
C SER A 368 3.49 13.66 -21.51
N HIS A 369 3.13 14.71 -22.26
CA HIS A 369 3.72 16.02 -22.02
C HIS A 369 3.12 16.56 -20.72
N LEU A 370 3.71 16.18 -19.58
CA LEU A 370 3.49 16.89 -18.34
C LEU A 370 4.04 18.30 -18.56
N GLY A 371 3.16 19.26 -18.86
CA GLY A 371 3.53 20.65 -19.05
C GLY A 371 4.21 21.21 -17.80
N THR A 372 4.94 22.32 -17.93
CA THR A 372 5.66 22.95 -16.82
C THR A 372 4.77 23.15 -15.60
N GLN A 373 3.53 23.60 -15.81
CA GLN A 373 2.51 23.77 -14.78
C GLN A 373 2.12 22.46 -14.07
N GLY A 374 2.04 21.35 -14.81
CA GLY A 374 1.75 20.03 -14.24
C GLY A 374 2.92 19.51 -13.40
N LYS A 375 4.16 19.72 -13.86
CA LYS A 375 5.37 19.40 -13.07
C LYS A 375 5.42 20.22 -11.78
N GLU A 376 5.17 21.52 -11.88
CA GLU A 376 5.12 22.42 -10.73
C GLU A 376 4.04 22.04 -9.72
N ASN A 377 2.85 21.64 -10.18
CA ASN A 377 1.76 21.21 -9.29
C ASN A 377 2.10 19.92 -8.53
N ILE A 378 2.75 18.95 -9.18
CA ILE A 378 3.22 17.73 -8.50
C ILE A 378 4.31 18.08 -7.48
N ILE A 379 5.28 18.93 -7.85
CA ILE A 379 6.33 19.37 -6.93
C ILE A 379 5.73 20.09 -5.73
N LYS A 380 4.75 20.98 -5.93
CA LYS A 380 4.02 21.66 -4.85
C LYS A 380 3.26 20.67 -3.97
N ALA A 381 2.61 19.65 -4.54
CA ALA A 381 1.92 18.62 -3.76
C ALA A 381 2.90 17.84 -2.86
N LEU A 382 4.05 17.43 -3.41
CA LEU A 382 5.11 16.77 -2.65
C LEU A 382 5.68 17.68 -1.55
N GLN A 383 5.89 18.97 -1.84
CA GLN A 383 6.34 19.95 -0.85
C GLN A 383 5.32 20.14 0.28
N ASN A 384 4.02 20.18 -0.04
CA ASN A 384 2.96 20.29 0.96
C ASN A 384 2.85 19.06 1.86
N ARG A 385 3.22 17.88 1.36
CA ARG A 385 3.21 16.62 2.12
C ARG A 385 4.44 16.48 3.04
N ARG A 386 5.57 17.10 2.68
CA ARG A 386 6.85 17.02 3.42
C ARG A 386 6.75 17.23 4.94
N PRO A 387 6.03 18.25 5.47
CA PRO A 387 5.96 18.46 6.92
C PRO A 387 5.28 17.32 7.68
N ALA A 388 4.21 16.76 7.11
CA ALA A 388 3.50 15.64 7.71
C ALA A 388 4.37 14.38 7.73
N VAL A 389 5.08 14.09 6.62
CA VAL A 389 6.00 12.95 6.55
C VAL A 389 7.15 13.11 7.53
N LYS A 390 7.74 14.30 7.61
CA LYS A 390 8.83 14.58 8.56
C LYS A 390 8.39 14.33 10.00
N LYS A 391 7.17 14.72 10.37
CA LYS A 391 6.62 14.43 11.70
C LYS A 391 6.55 12.93 12.01
N ILE A 392 6.18 12.10 11.03
CA ILE A 392 6.14 10.64 11.19
C ILE A 392 7.57 10.08 11.29
N ILE A 393 8.51 10.59 10.47
CA ILE A 393 9.94 10.22 10.56
C ILE A 393 10.51 10.55 11.95
N ASP A 394 10.24 11.76 12.46
CA ASP A 394 10.69 12.19 13.78
C ASP A 394 10.09 11.30 14.89
N THR A 395 8.81 10.90 14.73
CA THR A 395 8.15 9.95 15.65
C THR A 395 8.83 8.58 15.62
N PHE A 396 9.12 8.05 14.43
CA PHE A 396 9.80 6.77 14.27
C PHE A 396 11.22 6.80 14.88
N ASN A 397 12.04 7.79 14.53
CA ASN A 397 13.39 7.93 15.06
C ASN A 397 13.38 8.07 16.59
N GLY A 398 12.47 8.88 17.14
CA GLY A 398 12.34 9.04 18.60
C GLY A 398 11.94 7.75 19.32
N LEU A 399 10.99 6.99 18.76
CA LEU A 399 10.62 5.66 19.29
C LEU A 399 11.77 4.66 19.17
N TYR A 400 12.56 4.74 18.09
CA TYR A 400 13.67 3.84 17.82
C TYR A 400 14.82 4.09 18.80
N GLU A 401 15.17 5.35 19.05
CA GLU A 401 16.16 5.74 20.07
C GLU A 401 15.72 5.28 21.47
N GLN A 402 14.45 5.49 21.84
CA GLN A 402 13.92 5.04 23.14
C GLN A 402 14.02 3.52 23.30
N PHE A 403 13.71 2.78 22.23
CA PHE A 403 13.82 1.33 22.22
C PHE A 403 15.26 0.87 22.38
N GLN A 404 16.20 1.44 21.63
CA GLN A 404 17.63 1.11 21.74
C GLN A 404 18.22 1.45 23.12
N GLN A 405 17.80 2.56 23.74
CA GLN A 405 18.24 2.94 25.08
C GLN A 405 17.73 1.98 26.16
N LYS A 406 16.47 1.55 26.07
CA LYS A 406 15.86 0.61 27.05
C LYS A 406 16.28 -0.85 26.82
N TYR A 407 16.55 -1.24 25.57
CA TYR A 407 16.82 -2.63 25.16
C TYR A 407 18.05 -2.74 24.23
N PRO A 408 19.26 -2.40 24.71
CA PRO A 408 20.47 -2.34 23.88
C PRO A 408 20.94 -3.71 23.35
N GLU A 409 20.54 -4.81 24.00
CA GLU A 409 20.88 -6.18 23.57
C GLU A 409 20.06 -6.65 22.37
N GLN A 410 18.99 -5.92 22.01
CA GLN A 410 18.10 -6.30 20.92
C GLN A 410 18.43 -5.50 19.66
N HIS A 411 19.04 -6.17 18.69
CA HIS A 411 19.31 -5.59 17.38
C HIS A 411 18.09 -5.69 16.48
N LEU A 412 17.49 -4.54 16.16
CA LEU A 412 16.45 -4.46 15.13
C LEU A 412 17.08 -4.53 13.73
N SER A 413 16.35 -5.13 12.77
CA SER A 413 16.81 -5.30 11.39
C SER A 413 17.18 -3.99 10.69
N ASP A 414 16.59 -2.88 11.14
CA ASP A 414 16.61 -1.59 10.45
C ASP A 414 17.71 -0.67 11.02
N ALA A 415 18.62 -1.20 11.84
CA ALA A 415 19.67 -0.43 12.50
C ALA A 415 20.61 0.33 11.56
N HIS A 416 20.75 -0.12 10.31
CA HIS A 416 21.59 0.52 9.31
C HIS A 416 20.92 1.75 8.66
N ASP A 417 19.60 1.87 8.76
CA ASP A 417 18.80 2.92 8.11
C ASP A 417 18.42 4.06 9.10
N HIS A 418 18.94 4.00 10.34
CA HIS A 418 18.69 4.99 11.39
C HIS A 418 19.92 5.91 11.62
N PRO A 419 19.74 7.24 11.81
CA PRO A 419 18.47 7.96 11.82
C PRO A 419 17.91 8.17 10.41
N LEU A 420 16.60 7.98 10.27
CA LEU A 420 15.91 8.15 9.00
C LEU A 420 15.82 9.63 8.65
N THR A 421 16.24 10.02 7.45
CA THR A 421 16.01 11.36 6.91
C THR A 421 14.92 11.36 5.85
N TYR A 422 14.28 12.52 5.63
CA TYR A 422 13.28 12.66 4.56
C TYR A 422 13.88 12.41 3.18
N ASP A 423 15.12 12.85 2.96
CA ASP A 423 15.74 12.75 1.63
C ASP A 423 16.06 11.29 1.31
N ASP A 424 16.56 10.51 2.28
CA ASP A 424 16.75 9.06 2.13
C ASP A 424 15.42 8.33 1.93
N PHE A 425 14.44 8.60 2.80
CA PHE A 425 13.11 7.99 2.78
C PHE A 425 12.41 8.12 1.42
N VAL A 426 12.58 9.27 0.77
CA VAL A 426 11.90 9.60 -0.49
C VAL A 426 12.55 8.93 -1.71
N GLU A 427 13.80 8.48 -1.60
CA GLU A 427 14.52 7.75 -2.66
C GLU A 427 14.30 6.24 -2.60
N TRP A 428 13.86 5.71 -1.46
CA TRP A 428 13.64 4.28 -1.28
C TRP A 428 12.58 3.72 -2.24
N GLU A 429 12.94 2.64 -2.92
CA GLU A 429 11.99 1.87 -3.72
C GLU A 429 11.00 1.11 -2.82
N MET A 430 9.86 0.71 -3.39
CA MET A 430 8.82 -0.01 -2.63
C MET A 430 9.25 -1.42 -2.18
N ASP A 431 10.31 -1.96 -2.77
CA ASP A 431 10.94 -3.23 -2.39
C ASP A 431 12.17 -3.05 -1.47
N HIS A 432 12.40 -1.84 -0.94
CA HIS A 432 13.49 -1.54 0.00
C HIS A 432 13.41 -2.42 1.27
N PRO A 433 14.56 -2.91 1.80
CA PRO A 433 14.60 -3.77 2.98
C PRO A 433 13.91 -3.19 4.21
N PHE A 434 13.95 -1.87 4.37
CA PHE A 434 13.27 -1.13 5.44
C PHE A 434 11.80 -1.52 5.55
N TRP A 435 11.07 -1.74 4.45
CA TRP A 435 9.62 -1.99 4.50
C TRP A 435 9.21 -3.37 5.02
N ASN A 436 10.16 -4.22 5.42
CA ASN A 436 9.85 -5.57 5.88
C ASN A 436 9.53 -5.61 7.38
N ASP A 437 8.38 -6.20 7.71
CA ASP A 437 7.71 -6.23 9.03
C ASP A 437 8.34 -7.18 10.07
N GLY A 438 9.66 -7.14 10.21
CA GLY A 438 10.37 -8.01 11.14
C GLY A 438 10.11 -7.81 12.62
N LEU A 439 9.43 -6.72 12.96
CA LEU A 439 9.25 -6.23 14.32
C LEU A 439 8.08 -6.91 15.05
N TYR A 440 7.29 -7.74 14.36
CA TYR A 440 5.86 -7.79 14.65
C TYR A 440 5.33 -8.98 15.47
N HIS A 441 6.13 -10.01 15.73
CA HIS A 441 5.58 -11.26 16.26
C HIS A 441 6.32 -11.83 17.48
N HIS A 442 7.14 -11.04 18.17
CA HIS A 442 8.04 -11.55 19.23
C HIS A 442 8.86 -12.76 18.75
N MET A 443 9.05 -12.85 17.44
CA MET A 443 9.60 -14.04 16.83
C MET A 443 11.04 -13.80 16.48
N GLU A 444 11.92 -14.52 17.17
CA GLU A 444 13.35 -14.57 16.91
C GLU A 444 13.69 -15.35 15.63
N ALA A 445 12.69 -15.74 14.84
CA ALA A 445 12.92 -16.55 13.65
C ALA A 445 13.67 -15.74 12.59
N PRO A 446 14.61 -16.36 11.85
CA PRO A 446 15.48 -15.65 10.93
C PRO A 446 14.73 -14.83 9.88
N TRP A 447 13.61 -15.34 9.34
CA TRP A 447 12.79 -14.63 8.36
C TRP A 447 12.17 -13.33 8.89
N SER A 448 11.97 -13.21 10.21
CA SER A 448 11.41 -12.02 10.84
C SER A 448 12.52 -11.03 11.21
N ILE A 449 13.64 -11.45 11.77
CA ILE A 449 14.60 -10.49 12.34
C ILE A 449 15.81 -10.21 11.45
N ASP A 450 16.18 -11.11 10.54
CA ASP A 450 17.44 -10.98 9.79
C ASP A 450 17.21 -10.29 8.41
N PRO A 451 17.83 -9.12 8.17
CA PRO A 451 17.74 -8.40 6.88
C PRO A 451 18.23 -9.20 5.67
N ASP A 452 19.31 -9.98 5.84
CA ASP A 452 19.89 -10.79 4.78
C ASP A 452 18.95 -11.95 4.42
N VAL A 453 18.27 -12.53 5.42
CA VAL A 453 17.27 -13.59 5.21
C VAL A 453 16.05 -13.06 4.45
N LYS A 454 15.53 -11.91 4.84
CA LYS A 454 14.42 -11.24 4.12
C LYS A 454 14.79 -10.90 2.69
N THR A 455 15.97 -10.32 2.49
CA THR A 455 16.47 -9.97 1.15
C THR A 455 16.64 -11.23 0.29
N GLY A 456 17.14 -12.32 0.87
CA GLY A 456 17.25 -13.62 0.20
C GLY A 456 15.90 -14.21 -0.22
N ILE A 457 14.89 -14.14 0.67
CA ILE A 457 13.50 -14.54 0.35
C ILE A 457 12.99 -13.72 -0.83
N ASN A 458 13.10 -12.39 -0.77
CA ASN A 458 12.62 -11.49 -1.82
C ASN A 458 13.30 -11.81 -3.17
N CYS A 459 14.63 -11.99 -3.17
CA CYS A 459 15.38 -12.38 -4.36
C CYS A 459 14.83 -13.65 -5.03
N ILE A 460 14.54 -14.69 -4.23
CA ILE A 460 13.97 -15.94 -4.76
C ILE A 460 12.59 -15.73 -5.36
N LEU A 461 11.73 -14.95 -4.70
CA LEU A 461 10.38 -14.66 -5.18
C LEU A 461 10.43 -13.87 -6.49
N ILE A 462 11.21 -12.79 -6.55
CA ILE A 462 11.42 -11.98 -7.75
C ILE A 462 11.98 -12.82 -8.89
N LEU A 463 13.03 -13.62 -8.67
CA LEU A 463 13.60 -14.46 -9.74
C LEU A 463 12.56 -15.44 -10.31
N ARG A 464 11.64 -15.97 -9.49
CA ARG A 464 10.50 -16.76 -9.98
C ARG A 464 9.51 -15.92 -10.79
N ARG A 465 9.25 -14.66 -10.41
CA ARG A 465 8.38 -13.74 -11.18
C ARG A 465 9.01 -13.36 -12.51
N VAL A 466 10.31 -13.14 -12.52
CA VAL A 466 11.11 -12.83 -13.73
C VAL A 466 11.10 -14.02 -14.69
N GLN A 467 11.24 -15.24 -14.18
CA GLN A 467 11.13 -16.44 -15.01
C GLN A 467 9.75 -16.57 -15.66
N GLU A 468 8.68 -16.35 -14.89
CA GLU A 468 7.32 -16.30 -15.42
C GLU A 468 7.13 -15.16 -16.45
N GLU A 469 7.78 -14.01 -16.25
CA GLU A 469 7.74 -12.92 -17.22
C GLU A 469 8.31 -13.32 -18.57
N PHE A 470 9.42 -14.07 -18.61
CA PHE A 470 9.97 -14.57 -19.86
C PHE A 470 9.00 -15.51 -20.58
N GLU A 471 8.33 -16.39 -19.83
CA GLU A 471 7.31 -17.29 -20.39
C GLU A 471 6.13 -16.51 -20.98
N LEU A 472 5.66 -15.48 -20.26
CA LEU A 472 4.57 -14.62 -20.71
C LEU A 472 4.97 -13.79 -21.95
N ILE A 473 6.16 -13.19 -21.96
CA ILE A 473 6.66 -12.44 -23.13
C ILE A 473 6.81 -13.36 -24.34
N ALA A 474 7.29 -14.59 -24.17
CA ALA A 474 7.40 -15.55 -25.25
C ALA A 474 6.03 -15.90 -25.85
N GLN A 475 5.03 -16.14 -25.00
CA GLN A 475 3.65 -16.37 -25.44
C GLN A 475 3.07 -15.15 -26.18
N GLU A 476 3.26 -13.94 -25.65
CA GLU A 476 2.78 -12.71 -26.27
C GLU A 476 3.49 -12.42 -27.59
N LEU A 477 4.78 -12.70 -27.71
CA LEU A 477 5.51 -12.60 -28.97
C LEU A 477 4.92 -13.54 -30.03
N ALA A 478 4.69 -14.81 -29.68
CA ALA A 478 4.07 -15.77 -30.59
C ALA A 478 2.66 -15.33 -31.03
N ARG A 479 1.85 -14.81 -30.09
CA ARG A 479 0.52 -14.27 -30.37
C ARG A 479 0.58 -13.04 -31.28
N ALA A 480 1.51 -12.12 -31.01
CA ALA A 480 1.71 -10.90 -31.80
C ALA A 480 2.13 -11.24 -33.24
N VAL A 481 3.06 -12.17 -33.42
CA VAL A 481 3.49 -12.63 -34.74
C VAL A 481 2.34 -13.34 -35.47
N GLY A 482 1.63 -14.25 -34.80
CA GLY A 482 0.47 -14.93 -35.39
C GLY A 482 -0.65 -13.96 -35.76
N TRP A 483 -0.88 -12.92 -34.95
CA TRP A 483 -1.83 -11.85 -35.27
C TRP A 483 -1.38 -11.04 -36.49
N ALA A 484 -0.09 -10.66 -36.57
CA ALA A 484 0.46 -9.90 -37.69
C ALA A 484 0.41 -10.67 -39.02
N ILE A 485 0.65 -11.98 -38.99
CA ILE A 485 0.53 -12.86 -40.18
C ILE A 485 -0.92 -12.94 -40.67
N ARG A 486 -1.89 -13.05 -39.73
CA ARG A 486 -3.33 -13.12 -40.07
C ARG A 486 -3.94 -11.78 -40.47
N ASN A 487 -3.32 -10.68 -40.06
CA ASN A 487 -3.76 -9.32 -40.35
C ASN A 487 -2.62 -8.57 -41.04
N PRO A 488 -2.22 -8.98 -42.27
CA PRO A 488 -1.21 -8.25 -43.01
C PRO A 488 -1.69 -6.81 -43.15
N LEU A 489 -0.85 -5.86 -42.74
CA LEU A 489 -1.14 -4.44 -42.92
C LEU A 489 -1.29 -4.21 -44.43
N THR A 490 -2.52 -4.04 -44.90
CA THR A 490 -2.78 -3.51 -46.24
C THR A 490 -2.15 -2.12 -46.26
N THR A 491 -0.99 -2.01 -46.89
CA THR A 491 -0.36 -0.74 -47.23
C THR A 491 -1.27 -0.06 -48.25
N ASN A 492 -2.15 0.82 -47.76
CA ASN A 492 -2.78 1.85 -48.57
C ASN A 492 -2.03 3.17 -48.38
#